data_AF-A0AAE0LJL2-F1
#
_entry.id   AF-A0AAE0LJL2-F1
#
_cell.length_a   1.000
_cell.length_b   1.000
_cell.length_c   1.000
_cell.angle_alpha   90.00
_cell.angle_beta   90.00
_cell.angle_gamma   90.00
#
_symmetry.space_group_name_H-M   'P 1'
#
loop_
_entity.id
_entity.type
_entity.pdbx_description
1 polymer ?
#
loop_
_entity_poly.entity_id
_entity_poly.type
_entity_poly.pdbx_seq_one_letter_code
_entity_poly.pdbx_strand_id
1 'polypeptide(L)'
;MTGSQKALSMPTGLGLCCVSNKALEASKTATLPRFFFSFDDMIATNKELNFPYTPSIPLLHGLKEALACISDEGLDNVIARHARLAEGTRRAVDAWGLKLLCKHPRWNSNSLSVIEVPPGIDSNMIVKTAYCKYNLTIGVGLSEVNGKVFRIGHLGDMNEVSMLGAIAGVEMAMRDCGIKSFEFGAGVGAAAKYWQETSSVIRSREII
;
A
#
# COMPACT_ATOMS: atom_id res chain seq x y z
N MET A 1 -1.76 2.38 -15.53
CA MET A 1 -0.85 3.34 -14.90
C MET A 1 -0.53 2.86 -13.49
N THR A 2 0.74 2.89 -13.09
CA THR A 2 1.15 2.75 -11.67
C THR A 2 2.34 3.67 -11.39
N GLY A 3 2.72 3.81 -10.11
CA GLY A 3 3.88 4.59 -9.68
C GLY A 3 4.90 3.72 -8.94
N SER A 4 6.17 4.09 -9.02
CA SER A 4 7.29 3.34 -8.40
C SER A 4 7.17 3.19 -6.88
N GLN A 5 6.65 4.20 -6.19
CA GLN A 5 6.53 4.27 -4.72
C GLN A 5 5.33 3.53 -4.12
N LYS A 6 4.72 2.62 -4.89
CA LYS A 6 3.57 1.81 -4.44
C LYS A 6 4.01 0.37 -4.21
N ALA A 7 3.31 -0.59 -4.79
CA ALA A 7 3.61 -2.02 -4.62
C ALA A 7 5.00 -2.42 -5.11
N LEU A 8 5.64 -1.60 -5.96
CA LEU A 8 7.01 -1.82 -6.43
C LEU A 8 8.07 -1.48 -5.37
N SER A 9 7.70 -0.85 -4.25
CA SER A 9 8.62 -0.54 -3.13
C SER A 9 9.86 0.24 -3.53
N MET A 10 9.75 1.11 -4.53
CA MET A 10 10.85 1.95 -5.00
C MET A 10 10.68 3.41 -4.55
N PRO A 11 11.74 4.24 -4.62
CA PRO A 11 11.57 5.69 -4.49
C PRO A 11 10.60 6.27 -5.51
N THR A 12 9.96 7.40 -5.17
CA THR A 12 9.13 8.15 -6.13
C THR A 12 9.98 8.64 -7.29
N GLY A 13 9.51 8.46 -8.52
CA GLY A 13 10.18 9.04 -9.70
C GLY A 13 9.84 8.40 -11.04
N LEU A 14 9.16 7.24 -11.06
CA LEU A 14 8.69 6.64 -12.30
C LEU A 14 7.16 6.55 -12.33
N GLY A 15 6.57 7.01 -13.43
CA GLY A 15 5.19 6.71 -13.83
C GLY A 15 5.19 5.65 -14.91
N LEU A 16 4.64 4.47 -14.61
CA LEU A 16 4.63 3.34 -15.53
C LEU A 16 3.29 3.25 -16.25
N CYS A 17 3.32 3.45 -17.56
CA CYS A 17 2.16 3.37 -18.44
C CYS A 17 2.21 2.10 -19.30
N CYS A 18 1.17 1.28 -19.22
CA CYS A 18 0.94 0.20 -20.18
C CYS A 18 -0.20 0.65 -21.09
N VAL A 19 0.05 0.70 -22.40
CA VAL A 19 -0.87 1.25 -23.41
C VAL A 19 -1.24 0.14 -24.39
N SER A 20 -2.54 -0.05 -24.62
CA SER A 20 -3.03 -1.04 -25.60
C SER A 20 -2.91 -0.51 -27.03
N ASN A 21 -2.88 -1.41 -28.02
CA ASN A 21 -2.89 -1.01 -29.43
C ASN A 21 -4.08 -0.11 -29.77
N LYS A 22 -5.27 -0.36 -29.21
CA LYS A 22 -6.44 0.52 -29.38
C LYS A 22 -6.18 1.95 -28.88
N ALA A 23 -5.48 2.09 -27.74
CA ALA A 23 -5.13 3.40 -27.21
C ALA A 23 -4.04 4.11 -28.01
N LEU A 24 -3.08 3.36 -28.58
CA LEU A 24 -2.07 3.90 -29.50
C LEU A 24 -2.69 4.37 -30.82
N GLU A 25 -3.67 3.64 -31.37
CA GLU A 25 -4.41 4.11 -32.55
C GLU A 25 -5.21 5.39 -32.23
N ALA A 26 -5.88 5.44 -31.07
CA ALA A 26 -6.60 6.63 -30.64
C ALA A 26 -5.67 7.84 -30.42
N SER A 27 -4.41 7.64 -30.02
CA SER A 27 -3.48 8.76 -29.84
C SER A 27 -3.14 9.47 -31.15
N LYS A 28 -3.19 8.78 -32.30
CA LYS A 28 -2.88 9.39 -33.61
C LYS A 28 -3.80 10.55 -33.98
N THR A 29 -5.05 10.52 -33.53
CA THR A 29 -6.04 11.58 -33.77
C THR A 29 -6.29 12.47 -32.55
N ALA A 30 -5.58 12.25 -31.44
CA ALA A 30 -5.77 13.00 -30.21
C ALA A 30 -5.15 14.41 -30.33
N THR A 31 -5.96 15.44 -30.12
CA THR A 31 -5.62 16.86 -30.33
C THR A 31 -5.01 17.55 -29.10
N LEU A 32 -4.92 16.87 -27.96
CA LEU A 32 -4.28 17.43 -26.77
C LEU A 32 -2.79 17.65 -27.06
N PRO A 33 -2.27 18.89 -26.92
CA PRO A 33 -0.86 19.17 -27.11
C PRO A 33 0.00 18.32 -26.17
N ARG A 34 1.03 17.67 -26.72
CA ARG A 34 1.95 16.83 -25.97
C ARG A 34 3.36 16.92 -26.57
N PHE A 35 4.34 16.81 -25.71
CA PHE A 35 5.76 16.71 -26.08
C PHE A 35 6.40 15.64 -25.19
N PHE A 36 6.68 15.96 -23.93
CA PHE A 36 7.30 15.02 -22.98
C PHE A 36 6.48 13.72 -22.80
N PHE A 37 5.15 13.78 -22.82
CA PHE A 37 4.29 12.59 -22.71
C PHE A 37 3.87 12.01 -24.07
N SER A 38 4.67 12.23 -25.12
CA SER A 38 4.45 11.62 -26.44
C SER A 38 4.78 10.13 -26.41
N PHE A 39 3.79 9.29 -26.72
CA PHE A 39 4.04 7.86 -26.92
C PHE A 39 4.85 7.59 -28.20
N ASP A 40 4.70 8.41 -29.23
CA ASP A 40 5.40 8.25 -30.51
C ASP A 40 6.92 8.41 -30.32
N ASP A 41 7.35 9.41 -29.55
CA ASP A 41 8.76 9.68 -29.26
C ASP A 41 9.39 8.53 -28.46
N MET A 42 8.65 8.01 -27.48
CA MET A 42 9.06 6.88 -26.66
C MET A 42 9.14 5.59 -27.48
N ILE A 43 8.15 5.31 -28.34
CA ILE A 43 8.13 4.13 -29.21
C ILE A 43 9.24 4.19 -30.26
N ALA A 44 9.53 5.36 -30.82
CA ALA A 44 10.58 5.54 -31.80
C ALA A 44 11.96 5.17 -31.24
N THR A 45 12.28 5.66 -30.05
CA THR A 45 13.60 5.46 -29.39
C THR A 45 13.74 4.11 -28.70
N ASN A 46 12.67 3.53 -28.16
CA ASN A 46 12.68 2.20 -27.55
C ASN A 46 13.12 1.09 -28.53
N LYS A 47 12.91 1.26 -29.83
CA LYS A 47 13.38 0.30 -30.87
C LYS A 47 14.90 0.13 -30.85
N GLU A 48 15.61 1.15 -30.39
CA GLU A 48 17.07 1.18 -30.26
C GLU A 48 17.51 0.98 -28.79
N LEU A 49 16.60 0.53 -27.92
CA LEU A 49 16.82 0.39 -26.47
C LEU A 49 17.21 1.71 -25.78
N ASN A 50 16.72 2.84 -26.29
CA ASN A 50 17.04 4.17 -25.80
C ASN A 50 15.78 4.96 -25.39
N PHE A 51 15.97 6.12 -24.78
CA PHE A 51 14.92 7.05 -24.34
C PHE A 51 15.01 8.36 -25.12
N PRO A 52 13.88 9.07 -25.34
CA PRO A 52 13.88 10.34 -26.07
C PRO A 52 14.53 11.48 -25.29
N TYR A 53 14.74 11.31 -23.98
CA TYR A 53 15.40 12.25 -23.07
C TYR A 53 16.02 11.48 -21.90
N THR A 54 16.92 12.13 -21.16
CA THR A 54 17.73 11.50 -20.10
C THR A 54 16.87 10.80 -19.04
N PRO A 55 16.95 9.47 -18.90
CA PRO A 55 16.25 8.74 -17.84
C PRO A 55 17.05 8.80 -16.53
N SER A 56 16.40 8.48 -15.41
CA SER A 56 17.09 8.25 -14.14
C SER A 56 17.69 6.84 -14.12
N ILE A 57 19.00 6.73 -14.37
CA ILE A 57 19.73 5.45 -14.34
C ILE A 57 19.55 4.70 -13.01
N PRO A 58 19.66 5.33 -11.83
CA PRO A 58 19.43 4.63 -10.56
C PRO A 58 18.01 4.07 -10.43
N LEU A 59 16.98 4.78 -10.91
CA LEU A 59 15.61 4.28 -10.86
C LEU A 59 15.38 3.12 -11.85
N LEU A 60 16.05 3.10 -13.00
CA LEU A 60 15.99 1.97 -13.92
C LEU A 60 16.63 0.71 -13.33
N HIS A 61 17.79 0.85 -12.67
CA HIS A 61 18.40 -0.26 -11.92
C HIS A 61 17.52 -0.73 -10.76
N GLY A 62 16.92 0.20 -10.01
CA GLY A 62 15.97 -0.12 -8.95
C GLY A 62 14.72 -0.83 -9.47
N LEU A 63 14.22 -0.45 -10.66
CA LEU A 63 13.08 -1.12 -11.29
C LEU A 63 13.42 -2.56 -11.66
N LYS A 64 14.61 -2.79 -12.22
CA LYS A 64 15.10 -4.13 -12.53
C LYS A 64 15.12 -5.02 -11.28
N GLU A 65 15.64 -4.50 -10.17
CA GLU A 65 15.69 -5.23 -8.89
C GLU A 65 14.30 -5.49 -8.31
N ALA A 66 13.43 -4.48 -8.28
CA ALA A 66 12.07 -4.64 -7.78
C ALA A 66 11.29 -5.72 -8.56
N LEU A 67 11.47 -5.78 -9.88
CA LEU A 67 10.87 -6.81 -10.72
C LEU A 67 11.48 -8.20 -10.48
N ALA A 68 12.79 -8.28 -10.18
CA ALA A 68 13.44 -9.54 -9.80
C ALA A 68 12.87 -10.06 -8.47
N CYS A 69 12.80 -9.23 -7.42
CA CYS A 69 12.19 -9.61 -6.14
C CYS A 69 10.74 -10.10 -6.28
N ILE A 70 9.92 -9.42 -7.08
CA ILE A 70 8.54 -9.84 -7.36
C ILE A 70 8.51 -11.19 -8.10
N SER A 71 9.43 -11.42 -9.02
CA SER A 71 9.53 -12.67 -9.78
C SER A 71 9.99 -13.83 -8.90
N ASP A 72 10.93 -13.58 -7.99
CA ASP A 72 11.45 -14.57 -7.04
C ASP A 72 10.40 -15.00 -6.00
N GLU A 73 9.59 -14.07 -5.50
CA GLU A 73 8.43 -14.41 -4.66
C GLU A 73 7.32 -15.07 -5.50
N GLY A 74 7.14 -14.63 -6.74
CA GLY A 74 6.06 -14.99 -7.65
C GLY A 74 4.86 -14.04 -7.50
N LEU A 75 4.36 -13.50 -8.62
CA LEU A 75 3.32 -12.47 -8.61
C LEU A 75 2.04 -12.90 -7.87
N ASP A 76 1.60 -14.14 -8.03
CA ASP A 76 0.42 -14.67 -7.34
C ASP A 76 0.63 -14.73 -5.81
N ASN A 77 1.85 -15.07 -5.37
CA ASN A 77 2.21 -15.08 -3.95
C ASN A 77 2.25 -13.66 -3.38
N VAL A 78 2.80 -12.70 -4.15
CA VAL A 78 2.76 -11.27 -3.79
C VAL A 78 1.31 -10.82 -3.60
N ILE A 79 0.43 -11.10 -4.56
CA ILE A 79 -0.99 -10.73 -4.48
C ILE A 79 -1.65 -11.41 -3.27
N ALA A 80 -1.38 -12.70 -3.05
CA ALA A 80 -1.92 -13.44 -1.91
C ALA A 80 -1.41 -12.88 -0.57
N ARG A 81 -0.15 -12.46 -0.48
CA ARG A 81 0.42 -11.81 0.72
C ARG A 81 -0.33 -10.53 1.05
N HIS A 82 -0.54 -9.65 0.08
CA HIS A 82 -1.33 -8.43 0.27
C HIS A 82 -2.75 -8.73 0.75
N ALA A 83 -3.41 -9.74 0.16
CA ALA A 83 -4.74 -10.16 0.61
C ALA A 83 -4.74 -10.66 2.07
N ARG A 84 -3.73 -11.45 2.48
CA ARG A 84 -3.57 -11.92 3.86
C ARG A 84 -3.30 -10.77 4.83
N LEU A 85 -2.38 -9.85 4.52
CA LEU A 85 -2.07 -8.70 5.37
C LEU A 85 -3.28 -7.79 5.54
N ALA A 86 -4.02 -7.56 4.46
CA ALA A 86 -5.25 -6.78 4.51
C ALA A 86 -6.31 -7.44 5.39
N GLU A 87 -6.48 -8.77 5.30
CA GLU A 87 -7.46 -9.51 6.10
C GLU A 87 -7.12 -9.50 7.60
N GLY A 88 -5.86 -9.74 7.97
CA GLY A 88 -5.44 -9.61 9.38
C GLY A 88 -5.63 -8.19 9.91
N THR A 89 -5.37 -7.17 9.09
CA THR A 89 -5.65 -5.77 9.46
C THR A 89 -7.14 -5.54 9.68
N ARG A 90 -8.02 -6.07 8.84
CA ARG A 90 -9.47 -5.93 9.01
C ARG A 90 -9.97 -6.63 10.27
N ARG A 91 -9.43 -7.80 10.59
CA ARG A 91 -9.71 -8.52 11.85
C ARG A 91 -9.24 -7.74 13.08
N ALA A 92 -8.11 -7.05 12.99
CA ALA A 92 -7.68 -6.14 14.05
C ALA A 92 -8.68 -4.99 14.26
N VAL A 93 -9.16 -4.38 13.18
CA VAL A 93 -10.17 -3.31 13.24
C VAL A 93 -11.47 -3.78 13.88
N ASP A 94 -11.94 -4.98 13.51
CA ASP A 94 -13.13 -5.60 14.10
C ASP A 94 -12.94 -5.87 15.61
N ALA A 95 -11.78 -6.39 16.01
CA ALA A 95 -11.44 -6.62 17.42
C ALA A 95 -11.33 -5.33 18.25
N TRP A 96 -11.06 -4.18 17.63
CA TRP A 96 -11.14 -2.87 18.29
C TRP A 96 -12.57 -2.35 18.45
N GLY A 97 -13.55 -3.02 17.86
CA GLY A 97 -14.94 -2.56 17.77
C GLY A 97 -15.10 -1.32 16.87
N LEU A 98 -14.14 -1.06 15.98
CA LEU A 98 -14.17 0.06 15.04
C LEU A 98 -14.71 -0.38 13.69
N LYS A 99 -15.05 0.59 12.84
CA LYS A 99 -15.65 0.34 11.53
C LYS A 99 -14.69 0.74 10.41
N LEU A 100 -14.72 -0.03 9.33
CA LEU A 100 -14.11 0.39 8.08
C LEU A 100 -15.03 1.39 7.37
N LEU A 101 -14.43 2.39 6.71
CA LEU A 101 -15.18 3.33 5.88
C LEU A 101 -15.88 2.62 4.71
N CYS A 102 -15.26 1.57 4.17
CA CYS A 102 -15.81 0.77 3.09
C CYS A 102 -17.04 -0.01 3.59
N LYS A 103 -18.23 0.30 3.05
CA LYS A 103 -19.50 -0.25 3.54
C LYS A 103 -19.83 -1.66 3.04
N HIS A 104 -19.14 -2.16 2.01
CA HIS A 104 -19.44 -3.47 1.42
C HIS A 104 -18.15 -4.30 1.19
N PRO A 105 -18.09 -5.56 1.66
CA PRO A 105 -16.88 -6.39 1.58
C PRO A 105 -16.30 -6.55 0.16
N ARG A 106 -17.15 -6.62 -0.86
CA ARG A 106 -16.73 -6.67 -2.30
C ARG A 106 -15.80 -5.53 -2.75
N TRP A 107 -15.80 -4.40 -2.03
CA TRP A 107 -14.98 -3.23 -2.35
C TRP A 107 -13.83 -3.04 -1.36
N ASN A 108 -13.56 -4.02 -0.50
CA ASN A 108 -12.40 -3.98 0.38
C ASN A 108 -11.12 -3.92 -0.46
N SER A 109 -10.23 -3.01 -0.06
CA SER A 109 -8.90 -2.91 -0.65
C SER A 109 -7.93 -3.84 0.07
N ASN A 110 -7.06 -4.48 -0.71
CA ASN A 110 -5.94 -5.26 -0.21
C ASN A 110 -4.62 -4.46 -0.18
N SER A 111 -4.68 -3.14 -0.36
CA SER A 111 -3.50 -2.26 -0.25
C SER A 111 -3.59 -1.21 0.87
N LEU A 112 -4.81 -0.89 1.31
CA LEU A 112 -5.04 -0.06 2.48
C LEU A 112 -6.37 -0.38 3.16
N SER A 113 -6.43 -0.17 4.47
CA SER A 113 -7.67 -0.13 5.25
C SER A 113 -7.92 1.29 5.74
N VAL A 114 -9.16 1.77 5.66
CA VAL A 114 -9.59 3.10 6.11
C VAL A 114 -10.53 2.92 7.30
N ILE A 115 -10.17 3.45 8.46
CA ILE A 115 -10.83 3.19 9.75
C ILE A 115 -11.55 4.46 10.20
N GLU A 116 -12.84 4.35 10.50
CA GLU A 116 -13.67 5.41 11.07
C GLU A 116 -13.41 5.51 12.59
N VAL A 117 -13.14 6.72 13.07
CA VAL A 117 -13.05 6.97 14.52
C VAL A 117 -14.42 7.33 15.10
N PRO A 118 -14.67 7.08 16.39
CA PRO A 118 -15.91 7.48 17.05
C PRO A 118 -16.17 9.00 16.97
N PRO A 119 -17.44 9.45 16.99
CA PRO A 119 -17.76 10.88 17.07
C PRO A 119 -17.06 11.56 18.26
N GLY A 120 -16.60 12.79 18.05
CA GLY A 120 -15.89 13.57 19.06
C GLY A 120 -14.38 13.30 19.15
N ILE A 121 -13.85 12.34 18.37
CA ILE A 121 -12.42 12.07 18.27
C ILE A 121 -11.89 12.59 16.94
N ASP A 122 -10.81 13.36 16.97
CA ASP A 122 -10.08 13.78 15.77
C ASP A 122 -8.98 12.76 15.42
N SER A 123 -9.18 12.03 14.33
CA SER A 123 -8.21 11.06 13.82
C SER A 123 -6.85 11.67 13.47
N ASN A 124 -6.75 12.97 13.18
CA ASN A 124 -5.47 13.63 12.93
C ASN A 124 -4.57 13.62 14.16
N MET A 125 -5.16 13.65 15.37
CA MET A 125 -4.42 13.53 16.62
C MET A 125 -3.85 12.13 16.81
N ILE A 126 -4.55 11.09 16.35
CA ILE A 126 -4.05 9.71 16.37
C ILE A 126 -2.84 9.59 15.44
N VAL A 127 -2.95 10.11 14.21
CA VAL A 127 -1.84 10.11 13.24
C VAL A 127 -0.63 10.88 13.78
N LYS A 128 -0.86 12.07 14.36
CA LYS A 128 0.21 12.86 14.98
C LYS A 128 0.86 12.14 16.15
N THR A 129 0.08 11.49 17.01
CA THR A 129 0.60 10.74 18.16
C THR A 129 1.41 9.54 17.72
N ALA A 130 0.91 8.76 16.75
CA ALA A 130 1.65 7.65 16.14
C ALA A 130 3.01 8.11 15.61
N TYR A 131 3.05 9.24 14.90
CA TYR A 131 4.28 9.79 14.36
C TYR A 131 5.24 10.31 15.45
N CYS A 132 4.76 11.21 16.31
CA CYS A 132 5.62 11.93 17.27
C CYS A 132 6.09 11.07 18.45
N LYS A 133 5.29 10.08 18.88
CA LYS A 133 5.58 9.29 20.08
C LYS A 133 6.07 7.88 19.77
N TYR A 134 5.57 7.29 18.68
CA TYR A 134 5.82 5.87 18.37
C TYR A 134 6.63 5.65 17.09
N ASN A 135 7.11 6.73 16.46
CA ASN A 135 7.85 6.67 15.19
C ASN A 135 7.10 5.83 14.12
N LEU A 136 5.77 5.93 14.12
CA LEU A 136 4.88 5.18 13.26
C LEU A 136 4.13 6.12 12.32
N THR A 137 4.27 5.89 11.02
CA THR A 137 3.53 6.67 10.01
C THR A 137 2.27 5.91 9.56
N ILE A 138 1.12 6.54 9.76
CA ILE A 138 -0.18 6.12 9.22
C ILE A 138 -0.81 7.30 8.44
N GLY A 139 -1.77 7.02 7.58
CA GLY A 139 -2.35 8.04 6.71
C GLY A 139 -3.51 8.81 7.36
N VAL A 140 -3.56 10.12 7.16
CA VAL A 140 -4.73 10.95 7.49
C VAL A 140 -5.89 10.71 6.52
N GLY A 141 -7.12 10.99 6.96
CA GLY A 141 -8.26 11.21 6.06
C GLY A 141 -8.04 12.45 5.19
N LEU A 142 -8.51 12.41 3.94
CA LEU A 142 -8.36 13.50 2.98
C LEU A 142 -9.72 14.08 2.61
N SER A 143 -9.77 15.39 2.38
CA SER A 143 -10.99 16.10 1.97
C SER A 143 -12.17 15.83 2.92
N GLU A 144 -13.32 15.34 2.42
CA GLU A 144 -14.58 15.18 3.17
C GLU A 144 -14.49 14.28 4.42
N VAL A 145 -13.50 13.38 4.47
CA VAL A 145 -13.26 12.45 5.58
C VAL A 145 -12.08 12.87 6.47
N ASN A 146 -11.50 14.06 6.25
CA ASN A 146 -10.47 14.62 7.12
C ASN A 146 -10.99 14.72 8.57
N GLY A 147 -10.14 14.32 9.53
CA GLY A 147 -10.46 14.27 10.95
C GLY A 147 -11.38 13.11 11.36
N LYS A 148 -12.08 12.45 10.42
CA LYS A 148 -13.04 11.36 10.71
C LYS A 148 -12.46 9.96 10.51
N VAL A 149 -11.37 9.83 9.76
CA VAL A 149 -10.77 8.53 9.44
C VAL A 149 -9.24 8.60 9.46
N PHE A 150 -8.60 7.49 9.79
CA PHE A 150 -7.18 7.25 9.51
C PHE A 150 -7.00 6.01 8.63
N ARG A 151 -5.80 5.83 8.07
CA ARG A 151 -5.50 4.81 7.07
C ARG A 151 -4.29 3.99 7.47
N ILE A 152 -4.42 2.67 7.44
CA ILE A 152 -3.32 1.72 7.60
C ILE A 152 -3.00 1.15 6.21
N GLY A 153 -1.79 1.41 5.71
CA GLY A 153 -1.30 0.84 4.46
C GLY A 153 -0.69 -0.54 4.68
N HIS A 154 -0.95 -1.47 3.77
CA HIS A 154 -0.41 -2.84 3.78
C HIS A 154 -0.02 -3.25 2.34
N LEU A 155 0.84 -2.43 1.73
CA LEU A 155 1.24 -2.53 0.33
C LEU A 155 2.76 -2.44 0.15
N GLY A 156 3.31 -3.30 -0.70
CA GLY A 156 4.72 -3.36 -1.06
C GLY A 156 5.44 -4.51 -0.35
N ASP A 157 6.74 -4.35 -0.18
CA ASP A 157 7.60 -5.23 0.61
C ASP A 157 7.31 -5.06 2.12
N MET A 158 6.41 -5.90 2.62
CA MET A 158 5.90 -5.89 3.99
C MET A 158 5.56 -7.32 4.41
N ASN A 159 5.69 -7.61 5.71
CA ASN A 159 5.35 -8.92 6.28
C ASN A 159 4.47 -8.80 7.53
N GLU A 160 3.94 -9.94 7.97
CA GLU A 160 3.01 -10.08 9.08
C GLU A 160 3.58 -9.48 10.38
N VAL A 161 4.87 -9.71 10.68
CA VAL A 161 5.52 -9.20 11.91
C VAL A 161 5.64 -7.67 11.89
N SER A 162 6.04 -7.08 10.77
CA SER A 162 6.08 -5.62 10.61
C SER A 162 4.69 -4.99 10.77
N MET A 163 3.65 -5.67 10.28
CA MET A 163 2.27 -5.24 10.43
C MET A 163 1.77 -5.37 11.87
N LEU A 164 2.15 -6.42 12.61
CA LEU A 164 1.84 -6.53 14.05
C LEU A 164 2.44 -5.37 14.84
N GLY A 165 3.68 -4.96 14.52
CA GLY A 165 4.30 -3.78 15.12
C GLY A 165 3.50 -2.50 14.83
N ALA A 166 3.05 -2.31 13.59
CA ALA A 166 2.20 -1.17 13.22
C ALA A 166 0.85 -1.19 13.97
N ILE A 167 0.19 -2.35 14.04
CA ILE A 167 -1.10 -2.53 14.75
C ILE A 167 -0.95 -2.22 16.24
N ALA A 168 0.11 -2.72 16.89
CA ALA A 168 0.39 -2.41 18.29
C ALA A 168 0.63 -0.90 18.51
N GLY A 169 1.38 -0.25 17.62
CA GLY A 169 1.59 1.20 17.66
C GLY A 169 0.30 2.00 17.48
N VAL A 170 -0.61 1.53 16.62
CA VAL A 170 -1.95 2.12 16.45
C VAL A 170 -2.77 1.98 17.73
N GLU A 171 -2.78 0.82 18.38
CA GLU A 171 -3.50 0.62 19.66
C GLU A 171 -3.04 1.62 20.74
N MET A 172 -1.73 1.81 20.88
CA MET A 172 -1.17 2.77 21.81
C MET A 172 -1.55 4.22 21.46
N ALA A 173 -1.44 4.62 20.19
CA ALA A 173 -1.82 5.95 19.75
C ALA A 173 -3.33 6.22 19.91
N MET A 174 -4.18 5.24 19.62
CA MET A 174 -5.63 5.33 19.85
C MET A 174 -5.95 5.51 21.33
N ARG A 175 -5.26 4.79 22.23
CA ARG A 175 -5.45 4.91 23.68
C ARG A 175 -5.11 6.32 24.18
N ASP A 176 -3.97 6.86 23.74
CA ASP A 176 -3.52 8.22 24.10
C ASP A 176 -4.53 9.29 23.63
N CYS A 177 -5.23 9.04 22.52
CA CYS A 177 -6.28 9.93 22.00
C CYS A 177 -7.69 9.63 22.55
N GLY A 178 -7.80 8.80 23.58
CA GLY A 178 -9.05 8.58 24.32
C GLY A 178 -9.96 7.46 23.79
N ILE A 179 -9.54 6.67 22.81
CA ILE A 179 -10.26 5.45 22.41
C ILE A 179 -9.94 4.36 23.44
N LYS A 180 -10.96 3.98 24.24
CA LYS A 180 -10.84 3.00 25.33
C LYS A 180 -11.75 1.78 25.16
N SER A 181 -12.37 1.62 23.99
CA SER A 181 -13.39 0.61 23.71
C SER A 181 -12.87 -0.82 23.56
N PHE A 182 -11.57 -1.03 23.61
CA PHE A 182 -10.91 -2.33 23.44
C PHE A 182 -9.76 -2.50 24.45
N GLU A 183 -9.35 -3.74 24.70
CA GLU A 183 -8.19 -4.06 25.53
C GLU A 183 -6.89 -4.04 24.71
N PHE A 184 -5.77 -3.69 25.34
CA PHE A 184 -4.48 -3.78 24.66
C PHE A 184 -4.20 -5.20 24.17
N GLY A 185 -3.69 -5.30 22.94
CA GLY A 185 -3.44 -6.56 22.26
C GLY A 185 -4.66 -7.17 21.57
N ALA A 186 -5.86 -6.57 21.66
CA ALA A 186 -7.06 -7.13 21.03
C ALA A 186 -6.90 -7.27 19.50
N GLY A 187 -6.45 -6.20 18.83
CA GLY A 187 -6.23 -6.21 17.39
C GLY A 187 -4.97 -6.98 16.99
N VAL A 188 -3.89 -6.85 17.79
CA VAL A 188 -2.66 -7.63 17.61
C VAL A 188 -2.96 -9.12 17.65
N GLY A 189 -3.68 -9.59 18.67
CA GLY A 189 -4.04 -10.99 18.85
C GLY A 189 -4.95 -11.50 17.73
N ALA A 190 -5.94 -10.72 17.32
CA ALA A 190 -6.84 -11.08 16.21
C ALA A 190 -6.09 -11.24 14.87
N ALA A 191 -5.20 -10.29 14.54
CA ALA A 191 -4.37 -10.36 13.35
C ALA A 191 -3.35 -11.51 13.42
N ALA A 192 -2.65 -11.64 14.55
CA ALA A 192 -1.63 -12.66 14.77
C ALA A 192 -2.20 -14.07 14.64
N LYS A 193 -3.39 -14.32 15.22
CA LYS A 193 -4.08 -15.61 15.08
C LYS A 193 -4.34 -15.95 13.61
N TYR A 194 -4.92 -15.02 12.86
CA TYR A 194 -5.20 -15.24 11.44
C TYR A 194 -3.92 -15.46 10.62
N TRP A 195 -2.88 -14.66 10.87
CA TRP A 195 -1.61 -14.80 10.16
C TRP A 195 -0.84 -16.05 10.52
N GLN A 196 -0.90 -16.52 11.77
CA GLN A 196 -0.30 -17.79 12.18
C GLN A 196 -0.94 -18.97 11.45
N GLU A 197 -2.25 -18.92 11.20
CA GLU A 197 -2.98 -19.97 10.48
C GLU A 197 -2.79 -19.94 8.95
N THR A 198 -2.45 -18.78 8.37
CA THR A 198 -2.48 -18.55 6.92
C THR A 198 -1.14 -18.22 6.27
N SER A 199 -0.10 -17.93 7.05
CA SER A 199 1.24 -17.66 6.52
C SER A 199 1.88 -18.94 6.00
N SER A 200 2.54 -18.83 4.85
CA SER A 200 3.32 -19.92 4.27
C SER A 200 4.77 -19.88 4.76
N VAL A 201 5.40 -21.04 4.86
CA VAL A 201 6.85 -21.12 5.08
C VAL A 201 7.59 -20.45 3.91
N ILE A 202 8.65 -19.72 4.22
CA ILE A 202 9.50 -19.07 3.21
C ILE A 202 10.38 -20.16 2.58
N ARG A 203 9.99 -20.65 1.40
CA ARG A 203 10.69 -21.75 0.71
C ARG A 203 12.19 -21.55 0.53
N SER A 204 12.63 -20.33 0.22
CA SER A 204 14.07 -20.01 0.09
C SER A 204 14.85 -20.13 1.40
N ARG A 205 14.16 -20.28 2.54
CA ARG A 205 14.72 -20.43 3.88
C ARG A 205 14.39 -21.79 4.52
N GLU A 206 13.75 -22.71 3.79
CA GLU A 206 13.46 -24.09 4.25
C GLU A 206 14.72 -24.98 4.32
N ILE A 207 15.91 -24.43 4.10
CA ILE A 207 17.18 -25.16 4.21
C ILE A 207 17.74 -25.03 5.64
N ILE A 208 17.03 -25.53 6.65
CA ILE A 208 17.59 -25.97 7.95
C ILE A 208 16.71 -27.09 8.50
#